data_AF-A0A3D1VJ35-F1
#
_entry.id   AF-A0A3D1VJ35-F1
#
_cell.length_a   1.000
_cell.length_b   1.000
_cell.length_c   1.000
_cell.angle_alpha   90.00
_cell.angle_beta   90.00
_cell.angle_gamma   90.00
#
_symmetry.space_group_name_H-M   'P 1'
#
loop_
_entity.id
_entity.type
_entity.pdbx_description
1 polymer ?
#
loop_
_entity_poly.entity_id
_entity_poly.type
_entity_poly.pdbx_seq_one_letter_code
_entity_poly.pdbx_strand_id
1 'polypeptide(L)' 'VIPYSMGIVGSEFAKIGIELTDSIYVVLNMDIMTRVGKVVSEALGEDDDFVKGLHAKVDIDESKRYICHFP' A
#
# COMPACT_ATOMS: atom_id res chain seq x y z
N VAL A 1 6.22 3.13 5.34
CA VAL A 1 5.06 3.75 4.67
C VAL A 1 5.29 3.65 3.18
N ILE A 2 4.38 3.01 2.45
CA ILE A 2 4.50 2.75 1.01
C ILE A 2 3.29 3.38 0.30
N PRO A 3 3.45 4.54 -0.35
CA PRO A 3 2.45 5.03 -1.28
C PRO A 3 2.53 4.21 -2.57
N TYR A 4 1.40 3.63 -3.00
CA TYR A 4 1.31 2.82 -4.21
C TYR A 4 0.10 3.17 -5.07
N SER A 5 0.22 2.95 -6.37
CA SER A 5 -0.85 3.10 -7.36
C SER A 5 -1.11 1.78 -8.07
N MET A 6 -2.36 1.32 -8.01
CA MET A 6 -2.89 0.23 -8.81
C MET A 6 -3.35 0.79 -10.15
N GLY A 7 -2.54 0.60 -11.19
CA GLY A 7 -2.73 1.24 -12.51
C GLY A 7 -1.76 2.39 -12.75
N ILE A 8 -1.83 2.98 -13.95
CA ILE A 8 -0.95 4.09 -14.37
C ILE A 8 -1.29 5.32 -13.54
N VAL A 9 -0.30 5.91 -12.87
CA VAL A 9 -0.51 7.10 -12.02
C VAL A 9 -1.19 8.22 -12.82
N GLY A 10 -2.25 8.80 -12.27
CA GLY A 10 -3.04 9.86 -12.91
C GLY A 10 -4.10 9.37 -13.93
N SER A 11 -4.20 8.06 -14.17
CA SER A 11 -5.32 7.49 -14.94
C SER A 11 -6.62 7.54 -14.15
N GLU A 12 -7.75 7.76 -14.81
CA GLU A 12 -9.10 7.70 -14.20
C GLU A 12 -9.41 6.36 -13.52
N PHE A 13 -8.78 5.27 -13.97
CA PHE A 13 -8.94 3.94 -13.38
C PHE A 13 -7.92 3.62 -12.29
N ALA A 14 -6.96 4.50 -12.05
CA ALA A 14 -5.94 4.28 -11.04
C ALA A 14 -6.54 4.41 -9.64
N LYS A 15 -6.15 3.50 -8.76
CA LYS A 15 -6.50 3.56 -7.34
C LYS A 15 -5.23 3.72 -6.52
N ILE A 16 -5.21 4.77 -5.71
CA ILE A 16 -4.10 5.08 -4.81
C ILE A 16 -4.36 4.41 -3.47
N GLY A 17 -3.32 3.85 -2.89
CA GLY A 17 -3.32 3.31 -1.54
C GLY A 17 -2.03 3.64 -0.81
N ILE A 18 -2.10 3.56 0.51
CA ILE A 18 -0.94 3.65 1.38
C ILE A 18 -0.90 2.40 2.24
N GLU A 19 0.20 1.66 2.13
CA GLU A 19 0.46 0.52 2.98
C GLU A 19 1.49 0.87 4.06
N LEU A 20 1.11 0.66 5.32
CA LEU A 20 2.02 0.74 6.45
C LEU A 20 2.49 -0.68 6.79
N THR A 21 3.80 -0.91 6.65
CA THR A 21 4.41 -2.23 6.85
C THR A 21 5.70 -2.14 7.65
N ASP A 22 5.97 -3.18 8.46
CA ASP A 22 7.21 -3.40 9.21
C ASP A 22 8.22 -4.30 8.46
N SER A 23 7.95 -4.62 7.19
CA SER A 23 8.71 -5.61 6.43
C SER A 23 9.35 -5.03 5.18
N ILE A 24 10.68 -4.97 5.14
CA ILE A 24 11.43 -4.56 3.93
C ILE A 24 11.17 -5.49 2.74
N TYR A 25 10.93 -6.78 2.99
CA TYR A 25 10.54 -7.72 1.95
C TYR A 25 9.23 -7.30 1.26
N VAL A 26 8.25 -6.81 2.03
CA VAL A 26 6.99 -6.31 1.48
C VAL A 26 7.23 -5.04 0.67
N VAL A 27 8.03 -4.09 1.18
CA VAL A 27 8.40 -2.87 0.46
C VAL A 27 8.97 -3.17 -0.93
N LEU A 28 9.95 -4.08 -1.01
CA LEU A 28 10.59 -4.42 -2.28
C LEU A 28 9.65 -5.13 -3.26
N ASN A 29 8.76 -6.00 -2.77
CA ASN A 29 7.78 -6.64 -3.63
C ASN A 29 6.70 -5.66 -4.10
N MET A 30 6.30 -4.70 -3.26
CA MET A 30 5.36 -3.65 -3.66
C MET A 30 5.94 -2.76 -4.76
N ASP A 31 7.24 -2.46 -4.73
CA ASP A 31 7.94 -1.71 -5.78
C ASP A 31 7.93 -2.44 -7.14
N ILE A 32 7.96 -3.78 -7.13
CA ILE A 32 7.88 -4.59 -8.36
C ILE A 32 6.42 -4.71 -8.84
N MET A 33 5.49 -4.98 -7.93
CA MET A 33 4.11 -5.34 -8.25
C MET A 33 3.22 -4.13 -8.55
N THR A 34 3.61 -2.94 -8.07
CA THR A 34 2.82 -1.72 -8.17
C THR A 34 3.71 -0.56 -8.62
N ARG A 35 3.12 0.62 -8.83
CA ARG A 35 3.89 1.85 -8.98
C ARG A 35 3.99 2.50 -7.62
N VAL A 36 5.19 2.67 -7.09
CA VAL A 36 5.41 3.27 -5.77
C VAL A 36 6.24 4.54 -5.86
N GLY A 37 6.23 5.32 -4.79
CA GLY A 37 7.13 6.45 -4.60
C GLY A 37 6.48 7.81 -4.76
N LYS A 38 7.32 8.85 -4.92
CA LYS A 38 6.92 10.26 -4.78
C LYS A 38 5.80 10.68 -5.73
N VAL A 39 5.85 10.21 -6.98
CA VAL A 39 4.84 10.51 -8.00
C VAL A 39 3.43 10.06 -7.58
N VAL A 40 3.32 9.00 -6.79
CA VAL A 40 2.04 8.52 -6.26
C VAL A 40 1.55 9.44 -5.15
N SER A 41 2.43 9.84 -4.23
CA SER A 41 2.09 10.78 -3.16
C SER A 41 1.68 12.15 -3.71
N GLU A 42 2.35 12.62 -4.76
CA GLU A 42 1.98 13.85 -5.46
C GLU A 42 0.62 13.72 -6.17
N ALA A 43 0.31 12.54 -6.73
CA ALA A 43 -0.98 12.28 -7.36
C ALA A 43 -2.15 12.17 -6.36
N LEU A 44 -1.89 11.76 -5.11
CA LEU A 44 -2.88 11.79 -4.03
C LEU A 44 -3.23 13.23 -3.64
N GLY A 45 -2.24 14.12 -3.62
CA GLY A 45 -2.42 15.52 -3.27
C GLY A 45 -2.85 15.70 -1.81
N GLU A 46 -3.81 16.60 -1.58
CA GLU A 46 -4.41 16.86 -0.25
C GLU A 46 -5.67 16.03 0.00
N ASP A 47 -6.01 15.10 -0.90
CA ASP A 47 -7.17 14.23 -0.76
C ASP A 47 -6.91 13.10 0.25
N ASP A 48 -7.91 12.73 1.04
CA ASP A 48 -7.88 11.60 1.97
C ASP A 48 -8.56 10.34 1.36
N ASP A 49 -8.95 10.39 0.08
CA ASP A 49 -9.48 9.24 -0.67
C ASP A 49 -8.37 8.31 -1.17
N PHE A 50 -7.91 7.44 -0.27
CA PHE A 50 -7.00 6.34 -0.62
C PHE A 50 -7.31 5.07 0.18
N VAL A 51 -6.85 3.93 -0.35
CA VAL A 51 -6.98 2.64 0.33
C VAL A 51 -5.99 2.58 1.50
N LYS A 52 -6.52 2.43 2.71
CA LYS A 52 -5.75 2.35 3.97
C LYS A 52 -5.33 0.88 4.20
N GLY A 53 -4.06 0.57 3.95
CA GLY A 53 -3.46 -0.75 4.17
C GLY A 53 -2.59 -0.79 5.41
N LEU A 54 -2.78 -1.80 6.27
CA LEU A 54 -1.91 -2.10 7.40
C LEU A 54 -1.41 -3.53 7.31
N HIS A 55 -0.10 -3.69 7.40
CA HIS A 55 0.58 -4.97 7.46
C HIS A 55 1.60 -4.96 8.60
N ALA A 56 1.63 -6.02 9.40
CA ALA A 56 2.67 -6.20 10.41
C ALA A 56 2.98 -7.69 10.57
N LYS A 57 4.26 -8.04 10.63
CA LYS A 57 4.70 -9.40 10.94
C LYS A 57 4.56 -9.73 12.41
N VAL A 58 4.67 -8.71 13.28
CA VAL A 58 4.63 -8.87 14.74
C VAL A 58 5.62 -9.98 15.18
N ASP A 59 5.15 -11.00 15.89
CA ASP A 59 5.99 -12.08 16.45
C ASP A 59 6.08 -13.34 15.55
N ILE A 60 5.50 -13.32 14.35
CA ILE A 60 5.51 -14.45 13.40
C ILE A 60 4.91 -15.74 14.03
N ASP A 61 3.82 -15.59 14.77
CA ASP A 61 3.05 -16.69 15.37
C ASP A 61 2.04 -17.23 14.35
N GLU A 62 2.04 -18.54 14.13
CA GLU A 62 1.13 -19.18 13.17
C GLU A 62 -0.35 -19.09 13.57
N SER A 63 -0.62 -19.05 14.87
CA SER A 63 -1.98 -19.01 15.41
C SER A 63 -2.61 -17.62 15.35
N LYS A 64 -1.82 -16.58 15.06
CA LYS A 64 -2.23 -15.16 15.10
C LYS A 64 -2.05 -14.47 13.75
N ARG A 65 -2.46 -15.14 12.67
CA ARG A 65 -2.44 -14.59 11.30
C ARG A 65 -3.83 -14.13 10.89
N TYR A 66 -3.94 -12.85 10.53
CA TYR A 66 -5.20 -12.24 10.13
C TYR A 66 -5.03 -11.47 8.84
N ILE A 67 -5.97 -11.65 7.91
CA ILE A 67 -6.13 -10.84 6.71
C ILE A 67 -7.59 -10.39 6.70
N CYS A 68 -7.82 -9.11 6.97
CA CYS A 68 -9.16 -8.54 7.12
C CYS A 68 -9.36 -7.45 6.08
N HIS A 69 -10.55 -7.43 5.46
CA HIS A 69 -10.96 -6.39 4.53
C HIS A 69 -12.22 -5.71 5.09
N PHE A 70 -12.25 -4.39 5.03
CA PHE A 70 -13.38 -3.58 5.49
C PHE A 70 -13.93 -2.83 4.27
N PRO A 71 -15.02 -3.34 3.67
CA PRO A 71 -15.60 -2.76 2.46
C PRO A 71 -16.29 -1.41 2.69
#